data_AF-A0A2S4MBF2-F1
#
_entry.id   AF-A0A2S4MBF2-F1
#
_cell.length_a   1.000
_cell.length_b   1.000
_cell.length_c   1.000
_cell.angle_alpha   90.00
_cell.angle_beta   90.00
_cell.angle_gamma   90.00
#
_symmetry.space_group_name_H-M   'P 1'
#
loop_
_entity.id
_entity.type
_entity.pdbx_description
1 polymer ?
#
loop_
_entity_poly.entity_id
_entity_poly.type
_entity_poly.pdbx_seq_one_letter_code
_entity_poly.pdbx_strand_id
1 'polypeptide(L)'
;MAKCIYCETDRKITNEHIFPEFLEKRSTRSGLYFTSAANKYIEGAPKVRDVCAVCNNGILSRLDAYASKLFDTHFANPIVSSVTFECRRDDFCRWVLKVLFNAQRGFGGIWKPFLPYRQYILGKGPCPRPVLLFGAVMGPSRLNDRLIFPNDYRVSDLRLPELELGVEFELAHGLTINSYLFFIVSVLGEVSEEQRLRVIQYLSNSLGASLIGENGTITFDPNSAKLDHVSNKMRQAMQKPAQYGKNGYVEVGNKTYLMTAFPVTCLPTPRYRDNKMALATIRDGDQDYAIAQFNDFPPLLKEFDKELGVPIRPSSLAYARIERRIFKTYVSILDPLEIDAPHCQTVTGIAQSDENWLMWKSAIENKGLLYLCEGLIGRQAEPLRVRCAVKVFAINGR
;
A
#
# COMPACT_ATOMS: atom_id res chain seq x y z
N MET A 1 -32.47 -19.71 -14.35
CA MET A 1 -32.30 -18.24 -14.26
C MET A 1 -31.72 -17.92 -12.89
N ALA A 2 -31.06 -16.78 -12.71
CA ALA A 2 -30.54 -16.37 -11.41
C ALA A 2 -30.53 -14.83 -11.29
N LYS A 3 -30.47 -14.35 -10.06
CA LYS A 3 -30.48 -12.91 -9.75
C LYS A 3 -29.17 -12.28 -10.20
N CYS A 4 -29.26 -11.27 -11.08
CA CYS A 4 -28.10 -10.50 -11.50
C CYS A 4 -27.52 -9.70 -10.33
N ILE A 5 -26.21 -9.81 -10.10
CA ILE A 5 -25.53 -9.10 -9.01
C ILE A 5 -25.64 -7.58 -9.15
N TYR A 6 -25.77 -7.04 -10.37
CA TYR A 6 -25.85 -5.60 -10.63
C TYR A 6 -27.27 -5.04 -10.57
N CYS A 7 -28.21 -5.59 -11.35
CA CYS A 7 -29.57 -5.04 -11.48
C CYS A 7 -30.62 -5.73 -10.62
N GLU A 8 -30.23 -6.79 -9.89
CA GLU A 8 -31.10 -7.50 -8.94
C GLU A 8 -32.33 -8.16 -9.55
N THR A 9 -32.40 -8.24 -10.87
CA THR A 9 -33.47 -8.93 -11.59
C THR A 9 -33.05 -10.36 -11.92
N ASP A 10 -33.99 -11.31 -11.80
CA ASP A 10 -33.80 -12.67 -12.28
C ASP A 10 -33.74 -12.72 -13.80
N ARG A 11 -32.57 -13.13 -14.33
CA ARG A 11 -32.30 -13.17 -15.78
C ARG A 11 -31.36 -14.32 -16.12
N LYS A 12 -31.10 -14.51 -17.42
CA LYS A 12 -30.01 -15.36 -17.89
C LYS A 12 -28.67 -14.70 -17.56
N ILE A 13 -27.87 -15.40 -16.75
CA ILE A 13 -26.54 -14.97 -16.31
C ILE A 13 -25.50 -15.27 -17.39
N THR A 14 -24.48 -14.44 -17.45
CA THR A 14 -23.35 -14.46 -18.40
C THR A 14 -22.04 -14.37 -17.63
N ASN A 15 -20.92 -14.58 -18.34
CA ASN A 15 -19.58 -14.37 -17.80
C ASN A 15 -19.17 -12.92 -18.08
N GLU A 16 -18.91 -12.15 -17.02
CA GLU A 16 -18.37 -10.80 -17.14
C GLU A 16 -16.89 -10.79 -16.76
N HIS A 17 -16.07 -10.04 -17.48
CA HIS A 17 -14.66 -9.93 -17.18
C HIS A 17 -14.42 -9.12 -15.91
N ILE A 18 -13.44 -9.54 -15.10
CA ILE A 18 -12.98 -8.74 -13.95
C ILE A 18 -12.20 -7.53 -14.46
N PHE A 19 -11.07 -7.80 -15.12
CA PHE A 19 -10.36 -6.81 -15.92
C PHE A 19 -10.95 -6.83 -17.33
N PRO A 20 -11.37 -5.69 -17.88
CA PRO A 20 -11.96 -5.63 -19.20
C PRO A 20 -11.07 -6.30 -20.25
N GLU A 21 -11.68 -7.01 -21.20
CA GLU A 21 -10.98 -7.78 -22.23
C GLU A 21 -9.96 -6.93 -23.02
N PHE A 22 -10.24 -5.63 -23.15
CA PHE A 22 -9.37 -4.70 -23.87
C PHE A 22 -7.98 -4.56 -23.25
N LEU A 23 -7.84 -4.75 -21.93
CA LEU A 23 -6.55 -4.72 -21.22
C LEU A 23 -5.71 -5.95 -21.58
N GLU A 24 -6.34 -7.12 -21.55
CA GLU A 24 -5.68 -8.39 -21.91
C GLU A 24 -5.23 -8.39 -23.37
N LYS A 25 -6.06 -7.89 -24.29
CA LYS A 25 -5.70 -7.77 -25.71
C LYS A 25 -4.52 -6.84 -25.97
N ARG A 26 -4.25 -5.89 -25.07
CA ARG A 26 -3.13 -4.94 -25.17
C ARG A 26 -1.93 -5.32 -24.31
N SER A 27 -2.06 -6.36 -23.49
CA SER A 27 -0.95 -6.89 -22.70
C SER A 27 0.05 -7.59 -23.61
N THR A 28 1.34 -7.46 -23.30
CA THR A 28 2.40 -8.18 -24.02
C THR A 28 2.50 -9.65 -23.63
N ARG A 29 1.79 -10.07 -22.58
CA ARG A 29 1.75 -11.45 -22.04
C ARG A 29 0.36 -11.79 -21.52
N SER A 30 0.03 -13.08 -21.52
CA SER A 30 -1.19 -13.56 -20.85
C SER A 30 -1.20 -13.12 -19.38
N GLY A 31 -2.35 -12.61 -18.91
CA GLY A 31 -2.51 -12.27 -17.51
C GLY A 31 -2.38 -13.49 -16.61
N LEU A 32 -1.71 -13.31 -15.46
CA LEU A 32 -1.59 -14.30 -14.40
C LEU A 32 -2.26 -13.75 -13.14
N TYR A 33 -3.26 -14.47 -12.65
CA TYR A 33 -4.11 -13.98 -11.57
C TYR A 33 -4.20 -14.99 -10.45
N PHE A 34 -3.93 -14.55 -9.23
CA PHE A 34 -4.17 -15.36 -8.05
C PHE A 34 -5.65 -15.29 -7.66
N THR A 35 -6.31 -16.43 -7.50
CA THR A 35 -7.66 -16.52 -6.94
C THR A 35 -7.62 -17.19 -5.58
N SER A 36 -8.12 -16.49 -4.56
CA SER A 36 -8.20 -17.06 -3.21
C SER A 36 -9.20 -18.22 -3.12
N ALA A 37 -10.26 -18.19 -3.94
CA ALA A 37 -11.29 -19.23 -3.95
C ALA A 37 -10.73 -20.62 -4.30
N ALA A 38 -9.73 -20.68 -5.18
CA ALA A 38 -9.03 -21.93 -5.52
C ALA A 38 -7.59 -21.99 -4.96
N ASN A 39 -7.18 -20.98 -4.18
CA ASN A 39 -5.85 -20.79 -3.62
C ASN A 39 -4.70 -21.05 -4.62
N LYS A 40 -4.86 -20.58 -5.87
CA LYS A 40 -3.92 -20.84 -6.97
C LYS A 40 -3.94 -19.74 -8.03
N TYR A 41 -2.93 -19.77 -8.89
CA TYR A 41 -2.90 -18.95 -10.10
C TYR A 41 -3.75 -19.54 -11.22
N ILE A 42 -4.36 -18.64 -12.00
CA ILE A 42 -5.01 -18.94 -13.26
C ILE A 42 -4.38 -18.09 -14.37
N GLU A 43 -4.28 -18.68 -15.56
CA GLU A 43 -3.83 -18.02 -16.78
C GLU A 43 -5.05 -17.49 -17.54
N GLY A 44 -4.95 -16.26 -18.05
CA GLY A 44 -5.95 -15.60 -18.89
C GLY A 44 -6.99 -14.80 -18.11
N ALA A 45 -7.82 -14.07 -18.87
CA ALA A 45 -8.75 -13.07 -18.35
C ALA A 45 -9.79 -13.66 -17.37
N PRO A 46 -9.75 -13.31 -16.07
CA PRO A 46 -10.63 -13.88 -15.08
C PRO A 46 -12.04 -13.29 -15.20
N LYS A 47 -13.05 -14.11 -14.93
CA LYS A 47 -14.46 -13.78 -15.12
C LYS A 47 -15.30 -14.12 -13.90
N VAL A 48 -16.35 -13.34 -13.68
CA VAL A 48 -17.42 -13.60 -12.70
C VAL A 48 -18.68 -14.06 -13.41
N ARG A 49 -19.42 -15.01 -12.81
CA ARG A 49 -20.57 -15.69 -13.43
C ARG A 49 -21.90 -15.36 -12.74
N ASP A 50 -22.20 -14.07 -12.58
CA ASP A 50 -23.37 -13.58 -11.86
C ASP A 50 -23.95 -12.28 -12.44
N VAL A 51 -23.57 -11.93 -13.68
CA VAL A 51 -24.04 -10.73 -14.40
C VAL A 51 -24.97 -11.11 -15.53
N CYS A 52 -26.14 -10.47 -15.64
CA CYS A 52 -27.06 -10.73 -16.76
C CYS A 52 -26.61 -10.08 -18.07
N ALA A 53 -27.08 -10.63 -19.20
CA ALA A 53 -26.74 -10.13 -20.54
C ALA A 53 -27.09 -8.65 -20.75
N VAL A 54 -28.17 -8.15 -20.14
CA VAL A 54 -28.60 -6.75 -20.25
C VAL A 54 -27.60 -5.80 -19.59
N CYS A 55 -27.08 -6.15 -18.40
CA CYS A 55 -26.06 -5.35 -17.73
C CYS A 55 -24.72 -5.46 -18.47
N ASN A 56 -24.30 -6.69 -18.78
CA ASN A 56 -23.02 -7.01 -19.40
C ASN A 56 -22.87 -6.31 -20.76
N ASN A 57 -23.80 -6.56 -21.70
CA ASN A 57 -23.76 -5.99 -23.05
C ASN A 57 -24.28 -4.54 -23.11
N GLY A 58 -24.78 -4.00 -21.99
CA GLY A 58 -25.35 -2.67 -21.91
C GLY A 58 -24.37 -1.66 -21.31
N ILE A 59 -24.70 -1.15 -20.12
CA ILE A 59 -23.91 -0.11 -19.46
C ILE A 59 -22.49 -0.57 -19.11
N LEU A 60 -22.28 -1.83 -18.71
CA LEU A 60 -20.96 -2.31 -18.31
C LEU A 60 -19.98 -2.36 -19.50
N SER A 61 -20.46 -2.80 -20.67
CA SER A 61 -19.69 -2.75 -21.92
C SER A 61 -19.42 -1.30 -22.38
N ARG A 62 -20.38 -0.37 -22.20
CA ARG A 62 -20.16 1.05 -22.48
C ARG A 62 -19.07 1.67 -21.60
N LEU A 63 -19.00 1.32 -20.33
CA LEU A 63 -17.94 1.76 -19.42
C LEU A 63 -16.58 1.21 -19.86
N ASP A 64 -16.51 -0.06 -20.30
CA ASP A 64 -15.27 -0.64 -20.83
C ASP A 64 -14.83 0.04 -22.13
N ALA A 65 -15.77 0.34 -23.04
CA ALA A 65 -15.47 1.07 -24.27
C ALA A 65 -14.95 2.48 -23.97
N TYR A 66 -15.51 3.15 -22.95
CA TYR A 66 -15.03 4.45 -22.49
C TYR A 66 -13.59 4.36 -21.95
N ALA A 67 -13.31 3.42 -21.05
CA ALA A 67 -11.99 3.23 -20.47
C ALA A 67 -10.95 2.74 -21.49
N SER A 68 -11.36 1.97 -22.51
CA SER A 68 -10.49 1.57 -23.61
C SER A 68 -9.95 2.79 -24.37
N LYS A 69 -10.76 3.84 -24.56
CA LYS A 69 -10.29 5.08 -25.19
C LYS A 69 -9.27 5.79 -24.32
N LEU A 70 -9.53 5.89 -23.00
CA LEU A 70 -8.57 6.46 -22.05
C LEU A 70 -7.25 5.70 -22.03
N PHE A 71 -7.30 4.36 -22.18
CA PHE A 71 -6.09 3.54 -22.27
C PHE A 71 -5.25 3.93 -23.48
N ASP A 72 -5.88 4.01 -24.66
CA ASP A 72 -5.19 4.33 -25.91
C ASP A 72 -4.59 5.74 -25.88
N THR A 73 -5.25 6.69 -25.21
CA THR A 73 -4.75 8.09 -25.09
C THR A 73 -3.70 8.27 -24.00
N HIS A 74 -3.82 7.57 -22.86
CA HIS A 74 -3.00 7.85 -21.68
C HIS A 74 -2.24 6.62 -21.15
N PHE A 75 -2.93 5.50 -20.94
CA PHE A 75 -2.38 4.41 -20.11
C PHE A 75 -1.44 3.45 -20.83
N ALA A 76 -1.42 3.46 -22.16
CA ALA A 76 -0.59 2.57 -22.96
C ALA A 76 0.92 2.76 -22.70
N ASN A 77 1.35 4.00 -22.43
CA ASN A 77 2.76 4.35 -22.25
C ASN A 77 3.09 4.66 -20.78
N PRO A 78 4.30 4.33 -20.32
CA PRO A 78 4.74 4.72 -18.99
C PRO A 78 4.88 6.23 -18.86
N ILE A 79 4.70 6.73 -17.63
CA ILE A 79 4.85 8.16 -17.32
C ILE A 79 6.34 8.44 -17.12
N VAL A 80 6.95 9.16 -18.07
CA VAL A 80 8.36 9.60 -18.02
C VAL A 80 8.52 11.11 -17.86
N SER A 81 7.43 11.86 -18.10
CA SER A 81 7.30 13.30 -17.91
C SER A 81 5.88 13.59 -17.43
N SER A 82 5.62 14.82 -16.98
CA SER A 82 4.30 15.19 -16.48
C SER A 82 3.21 15.03 -17.56
N VAL A 83 2.12 14.35 -17.21
CA VAL A 83 0.98 14.09 -18.11
C VAL A 83 -0.28 14.69 -17.51
N THR A 84 -1.01 15.48 -18.30
CA THR A 84 -2.37 15.91 -17.94
C THR A 84 -3.35 14.83 -18.37
N PHE A 85 -4.14 14.34 -17.43
CA PHE A 85 -5.21 13.37 -17.66
C PHE A 85 -6.55 14.07 -17.52
N GLU A 86 -7.44 13.82 -18.49
CA GLU A 86 -8.78 14.36 -18.52
C GLU A 86 -9.79 13.23 -18.73
N CYS A 87 -10.85 13.25 -17.94
CA CYS A 87 -11.90 12.23 -18.02
C CYS A 87 -13.27 12.82 -17.72
N ARG A 88 -14.33 12.11 -18.12
CA ARG A 88 -15.67 12.33 -17.59
C ARG A 88 -15.70 11.65 -16.23
N ARG A 89 -15.46 12.44 -15.19
CA ARG A 89 -15.18 11.97 -13.82
C ARG A 89 -16.13 10.86 -13.35
N ASP A 90 -17.44 11.04 -13.54
CA ASP A 90 -18.45 10.05 -13.15
C ASP A 90 -18.31 8.73 -13.91
N ASP A 91 -18.17 8.77 -15.23
CA ASP A 91 -18.04 7.57 -16.04
C ASP A 91 -16.72 6.83 -15.75
N PHE A 92 -15.65 7.57 -15.46
CA PHE A 92 -14.40 6.98 -15.03
C PHE A 92 -14.51 6.36 -13.63
N CYS A 93 -15.12 7.06 -12.66
CA CYS A 93 -15.37 6.55 -11.32
C CYS A 93 -16.24 5.28 -11.34
N ARG A 94 -17.32 5.27 -12.13
CA ARG A 94 -18.18 4.09 -12.33
C ARG A 94 -17.41 2.91 -12.92
N TRP A 95 -16.51 3.17 -13.86
CA TRP A 95 -15.66 2.13 -14.44
C TRP A 95 -14.67 1.57 -13.42
N VAL A 96 -13.98 2.42 -12.64
CA VAL A 96 -13.07 1.97 -11.57
C VAL A 96 -13.84 1.14 -10.53
N LEU A 97 -15.00 1.62 -10.06
CA LEU A 97 -15.87 0.86 -9.15
C LEU A 97 -16.32 -0.48 -9.72
N LYS A 98 -16.68 -0.55 -11.01
CA LYS A 98 -17.01 -1.81 -11.70
C LYS A 98 -15.85 -2.80 -11.60
N VAL A 99 -14.64 -2.38 -11.99
CA VAL A 99 -13.46 -3.26 -11.99
C VAL A 99 -13.16 -3.75 -10.57
N LEU A 100 -13.14 -2.84 -9.59
CA LEU A 100 -12.92 -3.17 -8.19
C LEU A 100 -13.99 -4.12 -7.65
N PHE A 101 -15.28 -3.85 -7.92
CA PHE A 101 -16.37 -4.71 -7.46
C PHE A 101 -16.29 -6.11 -8.06
N ASN A 102 -15.99 -6.23 -9.36
CA ASN A 102 -15.78 -7.52 -10.00
C ASN A 102 -14.56 -8.25 -9.40
N ALA A 103 -13.48 -7.51 -9.11
CA ALA A 103 -12.25 -8.10 -8.59
C ALA A 103 -12.41 -8.61 -7.16
N GLN A 104 -13.08 -7.85 -6.28
CA GLN A 104 -13.41 -8.32 -4.93
C GLN A 104 -14.24 -9.60 -4.98
N ARG A 105 -15.19 -9.72 -5.92
CA ARG A 105 -15.99 -10.94 -6.08
C ARG A 105 -15.20 -12.11 -6.66
N GLY A 106 -14.37 -11.88 -7.68
CA GLY A 106 -13.67 -12.95 -8.39
C GLY A 106 -12.36 -13.42 -7.74
N PHE A 107 -11.72 -12.56 -6.95
CA PHE A 107 -10.48 -12.89 -6.22
C PHE A 107 -10.73 -13.16 -4.72
N GLY A 108 -11.99 -13.24 -4.29
CA GLY A 108 -12.42 -13.61 -2.94
C GLY A 108 -12.08 -12.58 -1.86
N GLY A 109 -12.19 -11.30 -2.18
CA GLY A 109 -12.17 -10.20 -1.22
C GLY A 109 -13.56 -9.85 -0.68
N ILE A 110 -13.65 -8.72 0.05
CA ILE A 110 -14.88 -8.27 0.71
C ILE A 110 -15.68 -7.39 -0.24
N TRP A 111 -16.68 -7.96 -0.91
CA TRP A 111 -17.43 -7.28 -1.97
C TRP A 111 -18.75 -6.64 -1.52
N LYS A 112 -19.30 -7.01 -0.36
CA LYS A 112 -20.60 -6.49 0.12
C LYS A 112 -20.65 -4.96 0.26
N PRO A 113 -19.58 -4.26 0.68
CA PRO A 113 -19.54 -2.79 0.73
C PRO A 113 -19.79 -2.10 -0.62
N PHE A 114 -19.61 -2.80 -1.75
CA PHE A 114 -19.88 -2.25 -3.08
C PHE A 114 -21.36 -2.31 -3.49
N LEU A 115 -22.20 -3.08 -2.79
CA LEU A 115 -23.61 -3.27 -3.16
C LEU A 115 -24.43 -1.97 -3.27
N PRO A 116 -24.25 -0.96 -2.39
CA PRO A 116 -24.93 0.33 -2.53
C PRO A 116 -24.58 1.05 -3.85
N TYR A 117 -23.38 0.85 -4.38
CA TYR A 117 -22.87 1.57 -5.55
C TYR A 117 -23.38 1.01 -6.89
N ARG A 118 -24.10 -0.12 -6.89
CA ARG A 118 -24.54 -0.79 -8.12
C ARG A 118 -25.41 0.10 -9.00
N GLN A 119 -26.36 0.85 -8.42
CA GLN A 119 -27.22 1.74 -9.20
C GLN A 119 -26.42 2.91 -9.81
N TYR A 120 -25.44 3.42 -9.08
CA TYR A 120 -24.51 4.42 -9.58
C TYR A 120 -23.64 3.87 -10.72
N ILE A 121 -23.07 2.67 -10.57
CA ILE A 121 -22.29 1.98 -11.63
C ILE A 121 -23.16 1.78 -12.88
N LEU A 122 -24.45 1.45 -12.71
CA LEU A 122 -25.39 1.29 -13.83
C LEU A 122 -25.87 2.62 -14.43
N GLY A 123 -25.46 3.78 -13.89
CA GLY A 123 -25.90 5.10 -14.33
C GLY A 123 -27.38 5.38 -14.05
N LYS A 124 -27.96 4.71 -13.05
CA LYS A 124 -29.39 4.78 -12.70
C LYS A 124 -29.69 5.62 -11.45
N GLY A 125 -28.66 6.11 -10.78
CA GLY A 125 -28.81 6.92 -9.58
C GLY A 125 -27.54 7.67 -9.23
N PRO A 126 -27.61 8.59 -8.25
CA PRO A 126 -26.43 9.29 -7.74
C PRO A 126 -25.48 8.33 -7.03
N CYS A 127 -24.24 8.78 -6.84
CA CYS A 127 -23.29 8.05 -6.00
C CYS A 127 -23.84 8.00 -4.57
N PRO A 128 -24.05 6.81 -3.95
CA PRO A 128 -24.75 6.68 -2.68
C PRO A 128 -24.00 7.36 -1.52
N ARG A 129 -22.67 7.42 -1.61
CA ARG A 129 -21.79 8.17 -0.71
C ARG A 129 -20.70 8.87 -1.51
N PRO A 130 -20.16 10.01 -1.05
CA PRO A 130 -19.08 10.69 -1.73
C PRO A 130 -17.86 9.78 -1.91
N VAL A 131 -17.49 9.53 -3.16
CA VAL A 131 -16.26 8.80 -3.50
C VAL A 131 -15.17 9.81 -3.83
N LEU A 132 -14.12 9.79 -3.02
CA LEU A 132 -12.87 10.48 -3.33
C LEU A 132 -12.08 9.62 -4.32
N LEU A 133 -11.83 10.19 -5.50
CA LEU A 133 -11.07 9.56 -6.56
C LEU A 133 -9.71 10.25 -6.65
N PHE A 134 -8.65 9.48 -6.45
CA PHE A 134 -7.28 9.97 -6.52
C PHE A 134 -6.53 9.37 -7.70
N GLY A 135 -5.56 10.11 -8.22
CA GLY A 135 -4.51 9.61 -9.10
C GLY A 135 -3.13 9.70 -8.45
N ALA A 136 -2.29 8.70 -8.69
CA ALA A 136 -0.87 8.73 -8.34
C ALA A 136 -0.02 8.05 -9.43
N VAL A 137 1.29 8.25 -9.38
CA VAL A 137 2.23 7.62 -10.32
C VAL A 137 2.86 6.39 -9.68
N MET A 138 2.79 5.26 -10.39
CA MET A 138 3.66 4.11 -10.16
C MET A 138 4.98 4.37 -10.90
N GLY A 139 6.03 4.65 -10.14
CA GLY A 139 7.36 4.95 -10.67
C GLY A 139 8.07 3.72 -11.24
N PRO A 140 9.06 3.92 -12.14
CA PRO A 140 9.96 2.85 -12.54
C PRO A 140 10.88 2.45 -11.39
N SER A 141 11.31 1.21 -11.39
CA SER A 141 12.27 0.69 -10.40
C SER A 141 13.64 0.52 -11.04
N ARG A 142 14.72 0.79 -10.30
CA ARG A 142 16.09 0.49 -10.77
C ARG A 142 16.51 -0.88 -10.27
N LEU A 143 16.78 -1.81 -11.20
CA LEU A 143 17.28 -3.14 -10.91
C LEU A 143 18.51 -3.42 -11.79
N ASN A 144 19.66 -3.72 -11.19
CA ASN A 144 20.92 -4.01 -11.90
C ASN A 144 21.24 -2.97 -12.99
N ASP A 145 21.17 -1.68 -12.62
CA ASP A 145 21.37 -0.53 -13.52
C ASP A 145 20.41 -0.39 -14.70
N ARG A 146 19.29 -1.12 -14.68
CA ARG A 146 18.20 -0.97 -15.65
C ARG A 146 16.97 -0.39 -14.99
N LEU A 147 16.30 0.52 -15.69
CA LEU A 147 14.96 0.97 -15.30
C LEU A 147 13.93 -0.05 -15.77
N ILE A 148 13.12 -0.52 -14.83
CA ILE A 148 11.99 -1.40 -15.09
C ILE A 148 10.73 -0.56 -14.95
N PHE A 149 10.10 -0.29 -16.09
CA PHE A 149 8.83 0.41 -16.11
C PHE A 149 7.68 -0.49 -15.70
N PRO A 150 6.66 0.06 -15.02
CA PRO A 150 5.46 -0.70 -14.71
C PRO A 150 4.76 -1.14 -15.99
N ASN A 151 4.51 -2.43 -16.10
CA ASN A 151 3.82 -3.03 -17.24
C ASN A 151 2.88 -4.15 -16.75
N ASP A 152 1.97 -3.79 -15.85
CA ASP A 152 0.91 -4.66 -15.36
C ASP A 152 -0.34 -3.86 -14.98
N TYR A 153 -1.44 -4.58 -14.83
CA TYR A 153 -2.67 -4.07 -14.23
C TYR A 153 -3.02 -4.90 -13.00
N ARG A 154 -3.40 -4.21 -11.92
CA ARG A 154 -3.60 -4.81 -10.60
C ARG A 154 -4.74 -4.12 -9.88
N VAL A 155 -5.39 -4.86 -9.00
CA VAL A 155 -6.23 -4.29 -7.95
C VAL A 155 -5.58 -4.52 -6.60
N SER A 156 -5.81 -3.60 -5.66
CA SER A 156 -5.27 -3.70 -4.30
C SER A 156 -6.26 -3.16 -3.29
N ASP A 157 -6.23 -3.70 -2.08
CA ASP A 157 -6.87 -3.10 -0.92
C ASP A 157 -5.87 -2.16 -0.25
N LEU A 158 -6.35 -0.98 0.17
CA LEU A 158 -5.56 -0.04 0.95
C LEU A 158 -5.86 -0.27 2.43
N ARG A 159 -4.80 -0.47 3.22
CA ARG A 159 -4.90 -0.42 4.68
C ARG A 159 -4.54 0.97 5.14
N LEU A 160 -5.56 1.72 5.55
CA LEU A 160 -5.42 3.10 6.01
C LEU A 160 -5.58 3.13 7.54
N PRO A 161 -4.83 3.98 8.27
CA PRO A 161 -4.88 4.02 9.73
C PRO A 161 -6.13 4.76 10.22
N GLU A 162 -7.27 4.07 10.23
CA GLU A 162 -8.59 4.60 10.62
C GLU A 162 -8.59 5.37 11.94
N LEU A 163 -7.92 4.83 12.97
CA LEU A 163 -7.80 5.46 14.28
C LEU A 163 -7.03 6.79 14.25
N GLU A 164 -5.94 6.86 13.47
CA GLU A 164 -5.13 8.07 13.33
C GLU A 164 -5.88 9.14 12.52
N LEU A 165 -6.57 8.70 11.47
CA LEU A 165 -7.34 9.57 10.59
C LEU A 165 -8.69 9.96 11.20
N GLY A 166 -9.11 9.28 12.27
CA GLY A 166 -10.38 9.48 12.95
C GLY A 166 -11.57 9.25 12.03
N VAL A 167 -11.49 8.28 11.12
CA VAL A 167 -12.55 7.92 10.16
C VAL A 167 -12.63 6.40 10.03
N GLU A 168 -13.79 5.89 9.63
CA GLU A 168 -13.96 4.48 9.23
C GLU A 168 -14.14 4.44 7.71
N PHE A 169 -13.41 3.58 7.01
CA PHE A 169 -13.48 3.47 5.56
C PHE A 169 -14.48 2.40 5.13
N GLU A 170 -15.44 2.77 4.28
CA GLU A 170 -16.30 1.80 3.61
C GLU A 170 -15.59 1.17 2.41
N LEU A 171 -14.90 1.99 1.63
CA LEU A 171 -14.12 1.57 0.47
C LEU A 171 -12.73 2.19 0.57
N ALA A 172 -11.68 1.38 0.40
CA ALA A 172 -10.31 1.85 0.31
C ALA A 172 -9.55 0.91 -0.63
N HIS A 173 -9.55 1.20 -1.92
CA HIS A 173 -9.01 0.30 -2.94
C HIS A 173 -8.24 1.05 -4.02
N GLY A 174 -7.31 0.33 -4.66
CA GLY A 174 -6.50 0.82 -5.77
C GLY A 174 -6.69 0.00 -7.04
N LEU A 175 -6.61 0.67 -8.18
CA LEU A 175 -6.48 0.10 -9.51
C LEU A 175 -5.18 0.63 -10.13
N THR A 176 -4.27 -0.27 -10.46
CA THR A 176 -3.03 0.03 -11.20
C THR A 176 -3.25 -0.33 -12.66
N ILE A 177 -2.82 0.56 -13.56
CA ILE A 177 -2.70 0.32 -15.00
C ILE A 177 -1.36 0.91 -15.45
N ASN A 178 -0.36 0.06 -15.64
CA ASN A 178 1.00 0.49 -15.93
C ASN A 178 1.47 1.55 -14.90
N SER A 179 1.86 2.74 -15.35
CA SER A 179 2.32 3.83 -14.48
C SER A 179 1.21 4.58 -13.75
N TYR A 180 -0.06 4.27 -13.99
CA TYR A 180 -1.20 5.00 -13.45
C TYR A 180 -1.82 4.25 -12.28
N LEU A 181 -1.93 4.92 -11.14
CA LEU A 181 -2.61 4.42 -9.96
C LEU A 181 -3.87 5.24 -9.73
N PHE A 182 -5.00 4.57 -9.57
CA PHE A 182 -6.26 5.18 -9.21
C PHE A 182 -6.72 4.63 -7.88
N PHE A 183 -6.95 5.50 -6.91
CA PHE A 183 -7.48 5.09 -5.61
C PHE A 183 -8.91 5.59 -5.44
N ILE A 184 -9.78 4.70 -4.96
CA ILE A 184 -11.13 5.02 -4.51
C ILE A 184 -11.15 4.90 -2.99
N VAL A 185 -11.54 6.01 -2.36
CA VAL A 185 -11.75 6.08 -0.93
C VAL A 185 -13.16 6.60 -0.66
N SER A 186 -13.91 5.86 0.15
CA SER A 186 -15.20 6.27 0.70
C SER A 186 -15.20 5.98 2.19
N VAL A 187 -15.78 6.89 2.95
CA VAL A 187 -15.89 6.83 4.41
C VAL A 187 -17.30 6.42 4.83
N LEU A 188 -17.39 5.73 5.96
CA LEU A 188 -18.65 5.37 6.59
C LEU A 188 -19.13 6.54 7.45
N GLY A 189 -20.42 6.87 7.34
CA GLY A 189 -21.03 7.97 8.09
C GLY A 189 -20.71 9.36 7.52
N GLU A 190 -21.05 10.38 8.30
CA GLU A 190 -20.70 11.77 8.00
C GLU A 190 -19.27 12.06 8.46
N VAL A 191 -18.52 12.80 7.65
CA VAL A 191 -17.13 13.14 7.90
C VAL A 191 -16.96 14.64 7.80
N SER A 192 -16.30 15.23 8.80
CA SER A 192 -15.99 16.66 8.82
C SER A 192 -14.98 17.02 7.72
N GLU A 193 -14.98 18.28 7.27
CA GLU A 193 -13.99 18.74 6.31
C GLU A 193 -12.55 18.59 6.85
N GLU A 194 -12.33 18.72 8.16
CA GLU A 194 -11.03 18.45 8.78
C GLU A 194 -10.60 16.98 8.62
N GLN A 195 -11.48 16.03 8.94
CA GLN A 195 -11.23 14.61 8.73
C GLN A 195 -10.95 14.29 7.26
N ARG A 196 -11.75 14.86 6.36
CA ARG A 196 -11.58 14.72 4.91
C ARG A 196 -10.21 15.23 4.46
N LEU A 197 -9.79 16.41 4.91
CA LEU A 197 -8.49 16.99 4.61
C LEU A 197 -7.34 16.13 5.17
N ARG A 198 -7.48 15.55 6.37
CA ARG A 198 -6.49 14.61 6.93
C ARG A 198 -6.31 13.37 6.06
N VAL A 199 -7.40 12.78 5.56
CA VAL A 199 -7.34 11.63 4.63
C VAL A 199 -6.63 12.02 3.33
N ILE A 200 -6.99 13.16 2.74
CA ILE A 200 -6.35 13.67 1.51
C ILE A 200 -4.86 13.88 1.73
N GLN A 201 -4.48 14.54 2.83
CA GLN A 201 -3.08 14.82 3.16
C GLN A 201 -2.29 13.53 3.40
N TYR A 202 -2.88 12.55 4.08
CA TYR A 202 -2.27 11.23 4.30
C TYR A 202 -1.98 10.54 2.97
N LEU A 203 -2.97 10.44 2.06
CA LEU A 203 -2.79 9.80 0.76
C LEU A 203 -1.78 10.54 -0.12
N SER A 204 -1.77 11.87 -0.08
CA SER A 204 -0.78 12.69 -0.76
C SER A 204 0.63 12.42 -0.24
N ASN A 205 0.82 12.42 1.09
CA ASN A 205 2.14 12.25 1.70
C ASN A 205 2.67 10.81 1.55
N SER A 206 1.80 9.82 1.77
CA SER A 206 2.17 8.41 1.85
C SER A 206 2.23 7.74 0.48
N LEU A 207 1.34 8.13 -0.46
CA LEU A 207 1.20 7.47 -1.76
C LEU A 207 1.51 8.40 -2.94
N GLY A 208 1.77 9.70 -2.71
CA GLY A 208 1.95 10.67 -3.79
C GLY A 208 0.65 10.95 -4.55
N ALA A 209 -0.48 10.69 -3.91
CA ALA A 209 -1.80 10.74 -4.54
C ALA A 209 -2.41 12.14 -4.50
N SER A 210 -2.97 12.57 -5.62
CA SER A 210 -3.73 13.83 -5.73
C SER A 210 -5.17 13.55 -6.10
N LEU A 211 -6.11 14.36 -5.62
CA LEU A 211 -7.51 14.25 -6.01
C LEU A 211 -7.68 14.54 -7.51
N ILE A 212 -8.51 13.74 -8.17
CA ILE A 212 -9.03 14.09 -9.50
C ILE A 212 -10.11 15.15 -9.29
N GLY A 213 -9.95 16.30 -9.95
CA GLY A 213 -10.86 17.44 -9.81
C GLY A 213 -12.29 17.08 -10.21
N GLU A 214 -13.26 17.88 -9.77
CA GLU A 214 -14.67 17.69 -10.13
C GLU A 214 -14.91 17.78 -11.65
N ASN A 215 -14.07 18.55 -12.36
CA ASN A 215 -14.03 18.61 -13.82
C ASN A 215 -13.41 17.37 -14.49
N GLY A 216 -12.87 16.43 -13.71
CA GLY A 216 -12.25 15.21 -14.19
C GLY A 216 -10.79 15.35 -14.64
N THR A 217 -10.10 16.42 -14.22
CA THR A 217 -8.71 16.68 -14.59
C THR A 217 -7.75 16.40 -13.42
N ILE A 218 -6.56 15.91 -13.74
CA ILE A 218 -5.41 15.75 -12.83
C ILE A 218 -4.11 15.78 -13.63
N THR A 219 -3.02 16.25 -12.99
CA THR A 219 -1.67 16.12 -13.54
C THR A 219 -0.93 15.00 -12.81
N PHE A 220 -0.45 14.03 -13.58
CA PHE A 220 0.47 13.01 -13.09
C PHE A 220 1.91 13.50 -13.26
N ASP A 221 2.59 13.80 -12.16
CA ASP A 221 4.00 14.15 -12.14
C ASP A 221 4.85 12.92 -11.74
N PRO A 222 5.76 12.42 -12.59
CA PRO A 222 6.61 11.29 -12.21
C PRO A 222 7.47 11.57 -10.97
N ASN A 223 7.78 12.82 -10.65
CA ASN A 223 8.54 13.18 -9.46
C ASN A 223 7.72 13.07 -8.16
N SER A 224 6.39 12.96 -8.24
CA SER A 224 5.53 12.76 -7.07
C SER A 224 5.44 11.29 -6.64
N ALA A 225 5.95 10.36 -7.45
CA ALA A 225 5.84 8.93 -7.20
C ALA A 225 6.43 8.53 -5.84
N LYS A 226 5.59 7.92 -4.98
CA LYS A 226 6.00 7.31 -3.69
C LYS A 226 6.02 5.78 -3.73
N LEU A 227 5.53 5.21 -4.82
CA LEU A 227 5.48 3.77 -5.05
C LEU A 227 6.22 3.48 -6.35
N ASP A 228 7.13 2.50 -6.32
CA ASP A 228 7.75 1.94 -7.51
C ASP A 228 7.31 0.50 -7.75
N HIS A 229 7.31 0.09 -9.02
CA HIS A 229 6.73 -1.17 -9.48
C HIS A 229 7.25 -2.40 -8.74
N VAL A 230 8.58 -2.53 -8.66
CA VAL A 230 9.28 -3.68 -8.09
C VAL A 230 9.17 -3.67 -6.57
N SER A 231 9.53 -2.58 -5.88
CA SER A 231 9.47 -2.55 -4.41
C SER A 231 8.06 -2.75 -3.89
N ASN A 232 7.05 -2.17 -4.57
CA ASN A 232 5.65 -2.40 -4.21
C ASN A 232 5.24 -3.87 -4.38
N LYS A 233 5.71 -4.53 -5.44
CA LYS A 233 5.43 -5.95 -5.67
C LYS A 233 6.15 -6.86 -4.66
N MET A 234 7.39 -6.53 -4.31
CA MET A 234 8.15 -7.26 -3.30
C MET A 234 7.50 -7.15 -1.92
N ARG A 235 7.05 -5.95 -1.55
CA ARG A 235 6.22 -5.69 -0.37
C ARG A 235 4.99 -6.59 -0.29
N GLN A 236 4.20 -6.65 -1.35
CA GLN A 236 3.06 -7.55 -1.43
C GLN A 236 3.46 -9.03 -1.33
N ALA A 237 4.59 -9.43 -1.90
CA ALA A 237 5.13 -10.78 -1.77
C ALA A 237 5.55 -11.15 -0.35
N MET A 238 6.08 -10.20 0.41
CA MET A 238 6.44 -10.40 1.81
C MET A 238 5.21 -10.58 2.69
N GLN A 239 4.13 -9.83 2.41
CA GLN A 239 2.86 -9.94 3.14
C GLN A 239 2.10 -11.23 2.81
N LYS A 240 2.16 -11.67 1.55
CA LYS A 240 1.42 -12.84 1.06
C LYS A 240 2.35 -13.83 0.36
N PRO A 241 3.33 -14.42 1.07
CA PRO A 241 4.36 -15.25 0.44
C PRO A 241 3.79 -16.46 -0.32
N ALA A 242 2.69 -17.03 0.17
CA ALA A 242 1.95 -18.09 -0.52
C ALA A 242 1.41 -17.67 -1.90
N GLN A 243 1.13 -16.38 -2.10
CA GLN A 243 0.62 -15.84 -3.35
C GLN A 243 1.70 -15.45 -4.34
N TYR A 244 2.96 -15.28 -3.97
CA TYR A 244 3.99 -14.80 -4.91
C TYR A 244 5.00 -15.89 -5.31
N GLY A 245 4.90 -17.06 -4.69
CA GLY A 245 5.78 -18.19 -4.95
C GLY A 245 7.23 -17.89 -4.55
N LYS A 246 8.11 -18.88 -4.73
CA LYS A 246 9.53 -18.71 -4.41
C LYS A 246 10.21 -17.92 -5.51
N ASN A 247 10.87 -16.81 -5.17
CA ASN A 247 11.56 -15.93 -6.12
C ASN A 247 10.67 -15.40 -7.26
N GLY A 248 9.36 -15.26 -7.03
CA GLY A 248 8.41 -14.79 -8.04
C GLY A 248 8.02 -15.82 -9.08
N TYR A 249 8.42 -17.09 -8.90
CA TYR A 249 7.99 -18.20 -9.76
C TYR A 249 6.69 -18.80 -9.24
N VAL A 250 5.70 -18.90 -10.12
CA VAL A 250 4.37 -19.45 -9.83
C VAL A 250 4.03 -20.55 -10.82
N GLU A 251 3.31 -21.56 -10.35
CA GLU A 251 2.92 -22.72 -11.15
C GLU A 251 1.45 -22.62 -11.58
N VAL A 252 1.20 -22.88 -12.86
CA VAL A 252 -0.15 -23.00 -13.43
C VAL A 252 -0.20 -24.26 -14.29
N GLY A 253 -0.82 -25.32 -13.74
CA GLY A 253 -0.77 -26.64 -14.35
C GLY A 253 0.69 -27.14 -14.42
N ASN A 254 1.15 -27.51 -15.61
CA ASN A 254 2.52 -28.01 -15.83
C ASN A 254 3.51 -26.91 -16.27
N LYS A 255 3.10 -25.63 -16.20
CA LYS A 255 3.92 -24.49 -16.63
C LYS A 255 4.35 -23.66 -15.43
N THR A 256 5.59 -23.19 -15.47
CA THR A 256 6.15 -22.26 -14.48
C THR A 256 6.28 -20.88 -15.11
N TYR A 257 5.79 -19.87 -14.41
CA TYR A 257 5.84 -18.48 -14.86
C TYR A 257 6.64 -17.63 -13.89
N LEU A 258 7.50 -16.75 -14.41
CA LEU A 258 8.08 -15.66 -13.64
C LEU A 258 7.13 -14.46 -13.67
N MET A 259 6.71 -13.99 -12.51
CA MET A 259 5.86 -12.80 -12.39
C MET A 259 6.56 -11.57 -13.02
N THR A 260 5.80 -10.75 -13.75
CA THR A 260 6.32 -9.54 -14.42
C THR A 260 7.14 -8.67 -13.46
N ALA A 261 8.35 -8.28 -13.85
CA ALA A 261 9.26 -7.45 -13.07
C ALA A 261 9.60 -7.96 -11.64
N PHE A 262 9.43 -9.24 -11.36
CA PHE A 262 9.96 -9.81 -10.12
C PHE A 262 11.47 -10.02 -10.29
N PRO A 263 12.33 -9.52 -9.37
CA PRO A 263 13.77 -9.69 -9.50
C PRO A 263 14.12 -11.17 -9.32
N VAL A 264 14.85 -11.75 -10.28
CA VAL A 264 15.23 -13.18 -10.31
C VAL A 264 16.01 -13.57 -9.05
N THR A 265 16.81 -12.64 -8.55
CA THR A 265 17.34 -12.65 -7.19
C THR A 265 16.40 -11.83 -6.32
N CYS A 266 15.55 -12.47 -5.52
CA CYS A 266 14.95 -11.81 -4.36
C CYS A 266 16.04 -11.03 -3.65
N LEU A 267 15.83 -9.71 -3.44
CA LEU A 267 16.47 -9.09 -2.28
C LEU A 267 16.10 -9.98 -1.08
N PRO A 268 17.05 -10.28 -0.19
CA PRO A 268 16.77 -11.14 0.94
C PRO A 268 15.47 -10.65 1.56
N THR A 269 14.51 -11.57 1.75
CA THR A 269 13.34 -11.33 2.61
C THR A 269 13.83 -10.50 3.78
N PRO A 270 13.17 -9.40 4.20
CA PRO A 270 13.48 -8.74 5.45
C PRO A 270 13.37 -9.85 6.47
N ARG A 271 14.53 -10.39 6.82
CA ARG A 271 14.60 -11.40 7.83
C ARG A 271 14.25 -10.58 9.03
N TYR A 272 13.19 -10.99 9.71
CA TYR A 272 13.06 -10.75 11.12
C TYR A 272 14.43 -11.06 11.74
N ARG A 273 15.25 -10.03 11.92
CA ARG A 273 16.51 -10.15 12.63
C ARG A 273 16.13 -9.83 14.04
N ASP A 274 16.07 -10.87 14.87
CA ASP A 274 16.21 -10.68 16.29
C ASP A 274 17.54 -9.95 16.47
N ASN A 275 17.43 -8.66 16.71
CA ASN A 275 18.58 -7.79 16.76
C ASN A 275 18.91 -7.61 18.23
N LYS A 276 20.13 -7.99 18.60
CA LYS A 276 20.65 -7.62 19.91
C LYS A 276 20.69 -6.09 19.94
N MET A 277 19.77 -5.53 20.72
CA MET A 277 19.61 -4.11 20.88
C MET A 277 19.85 -3.73 22.34
N ALA A 278 20.43 -2.56 22.56
CA ALA A 278 20.52 -1.92 23.87
C ALA A 278 19.66 -0.66 23.87
N LEU A 279 19.00 -0.38 25.00
CA LEU A 279 18.24 0.84 25.22
C LEU A 279 18.99 1.70 26.23
N ALA A 280 19.16 2.98 25.91
CA ALA A 280 19.83 3.93 26.77
C ALA A 280 19.23 5.32 26.62
N THR A 281 19.37 6.12 27.67
CA THR A 281 19.11 7.54 27.64
C THR A 281 20.45 8.25 27.61
N ILE A 282 20.68 9.08 26.60
CA ILE A 282 21.89 9.91 26.51
C ILE A 282 21.48 11.35 26.75
N ARG A 283 22.21 12.02 27.64
CA ARG A 283 22.06 13.44 27.91
C ARG A 283 23.06 14.22 27.06
N ASP A 284 22.56 15.23 26.37
CA ASP A 284 23.37 16.20 25.64
C ASP A 284 22.85 17.61 25.97
N GLY A 285 23.66 18.38 26.70
CA GLY A 285 23.23 19.59 27.39
C GLY A 285 22.07 19.33 28.36
N ASP A 286 21.00 20.12 28.24
CA ASP A 286 19.78 20.01 29.05
C ASP A 286 18.74 19.05 28.45
N GLN A 287 19.09 18.30 27.40
CA GLN A 287 18.15 17.43 26.69
C GLN A 287 18.51 15.95 26.85
N ASP A 288 17.49 15.16 27.15
CA ASP A 288 17.57 13.71 27.17
C ASP A 288 17.08 13.11 25.86
N TYR A 289 17.82 12.13 25.34
CA TYR A 289 17.54 11.43 24.10
C TYR A 289 17.39 9.94 24.36
N ALA A 290 16.24 9.39 23.98
CA ALA A 290 16.03 7.95 23.99
C ALA A 290 16.67 7.31 22.77
N ILE A 291 17.60 6.39 22.99
CA ILE A 291 18.27 5.67 21.91
C ILE A 291 17.99 4.17 21.95
N ALA A 292 18.01 3.57 20.77
CA ALA A 292 18.00 2.14 20.52
C ALA A 292 19.25 1.80 19.69
N GLN A 293 20.20 1.07 20.30
CA GLN A 293 21.47 0.71 19.68
C GLN A 293 21.41 -0.68 19.09
N PHE A 294 21.79 -0.83 17.82
CA PHE A 294 21.78 -2.09 17.11
C PHE A 294 23.19 -2.65 16.94
N ASN A 295 23.35 -3.94 17.21
CA ASN A 295 24.56 -4.67 16.83
C ASN A 295 24.65 -4.84 15.31
N ASP A 296 23.54 -5.27 14.69
CA ASP A 296 23.45 -5.47 13.25
C ASP A 296 22.43 -4.49 12.66
N PHE A 297 22.83 -3.23 12.46
CA PHE A 297 21.90 -2.18 12.03
C PHE A 297 21.23 -2.51 10.68
N PRO A 298 19.89 -2.45 10.55
CA PRO A 298 19.20 -2.73 9.30
C PRO A 298 19.65 -1.78 8.17
N PRO A 299 20.25 -2.28 7.07
CA PRO A 299 20.81 -1.41 6.02
C PRO A 299 19.79 -0.45 5.40
N LEU A 300 18.52 -0.88 5.27
CA LEU A 300 17.43 -0.08 4.72
C LEU A 300 17.06 1.14 5.58
N LEU A 301 17.40 1.13 6.87
CA LEU A 301 17.09 2.22 7.79
C LEU A 301 18.25 3.21 7.95
N LYS A 302 19.40 3.01 7.28
CA LYS A 302 20.55 3.93 7.37
C LYS A 302 20.30 5.18 6.52
N GLU A 303 19.39 6.04 6.96
CA GLU A 303 19.02 7.29 6.28
C GLU A 303 19.96 8.45 6.60
N PHE A 304 20.65 8.39 7.74
CA PHE A 304 21.49 9.46 8.25
C PHE A 304 22.87 8.94 8.71
N ASP A 305 23.80 9.88 8.83
CA ASP A 305 25.07 9.70 9.52
C ASP A 305 25.38 10.99 10.29
N LYS A 306 24.74 11.16 11.45
CA LYS A 306 24.79 12.41 12.22
C LYS A 306 25.09 12.13 13.68
N GLU A 307 25.75 13.07 14.34
CA GLU A 307 25.91 13.04 15.79
C GLU A 307 24.58 13.33 16.48
N LEU A 308 24.43 12.79 17.70
CA LEU A 308 23.30 13.11 18.55
C LEU A 308 23.29 14.63 18.86
N GLY A 309 22.11 15.22 19.05
CA GLY A 309 21.96 16.66 19.27
C GLY A 309 21.77 17.49 17.99
N VAL A 310 22.24 16.99 16.84
CA VAL A 310 21.94 17.62 15.54
C VAL A 310 20.46 17.39 15.19
N PRO A 311 19.73 18.41 14.68
CA PRO A 311 18.37 18.23 14.20
C PRO A 311 18.26 17.15 13.11
N ILE A 312 17.41 16.15 13.37
CA ILE A 312 17.13 15.02 12.48
C ILE A 312 15.63 14.93 12.29
N ARG A 313 15.19 14.86 11.03
CA ARG A 313 13.79 14.61 10.68
C ARG A 313 13.45 13.12 10.93
N PRO A 314 12.24 12.80 11.39
CA PRO A 314 11.82 11.41 11.48
C PRO A 314 11.81 10.75 10.10
N SER A 315 12.16 9.47 10.09
CA SER A 315 12.06 8.56 8.96
C SER A 315 10.64 8.53 8.42
N SER A 316 10.51 8.51 7.09
CA SER A 316 9.25 8.16 6.41
C SER A 316 9.12 6.67 6.14
N LEU A 317 10.19 5.90 6.41
CA LEU A 317 10.27 4.46 6.12
C LEU A 317 9.95 3.58 7.33
N ALA A 318 9.98 4.17 8.54
CA ALA A 318 9.83 3.42 9.76
C ALA A 318 9.21 4.22 10.90
N TYR A 319 8.52 3.50 11.78
CA TYR A 319 8.09 3.98 13.08
C TYR A 319 8.36 2.93 14.16
N ALA A 320 8.28 3.32 15.43
CA ALA A 320 8.49 2.42 16.56
C ALA A 320 7.20 2.15 17.33
N ARG A 321 7.02 0.89 17.73
CA ARG A 321 6.07 0.46 18.76
C ARG A 321 6.85 -0.10 19.95
N ILE A 322 6.47 0.33 21.14
CA ILE A 322 7.12 -0.02 22.39
C ILE A 322 6.12 -0.72 23.29
N GLU A 323 6.50 -1.86 23.84
CA GLU A 323 5.71 -2.60 24.80
C GLU A 323 6.60 -3.00 25.99
N ARG A 324 6.22 -2.59 27.21
CA ARG A 324 6.87 -3.07 28.44
C ARG A 324 6.07 -4.21 29.04
N ARG A 325 6.74 -5.32 29.36
CA ARG A 325 6.21 -6.44 30.13
C ARG A 325 7.12 -6.71 31.32
N ILE A 326 6.64 -6.40 32.53
CA ILE A 326 7.42 -6.55 33.76
C ILE A 326 8.72 -5.70 33.64
N PHE A 327 9.90 -6.31 33.76
CA PHE A 327 11.19 -5.61 33.65
C PHE A 327 11.76 -5.61 32.23
N LYS A 328 11.00 -6.09 31.23
CA LYS A 328 11.46 -6.21 29.85
C LYS A 328 10.74 -5.24 28.91
N THR A 329 11.52 -4.53 28.11
CA THR A 329 11.04 -3.61 27.07
C THR A 329 11.21 -4.24 25.70
N TYR A 330 10.12 -4.34 24.96
CA TYR A 330 10.07 -4.83 23.60
C TYR A 330 9.92 -3.63 22.67
N VAL A 331 10.82 -3.51 21.69
CA VAL A 331 10.72 -2.47 20.67
C VAL A 331 10.61 -3.16 19.32
N SER A 332 9.61 -2.74 18.55
CA SER A 332 9.40 -3.15 17.16
C SER A 332 9.57 -1.92 16.28
N ILE A 333 10.44 -2.00 15.28
CA ILE A 333 10.56 -1.00 14.23
C ILE A 333 9.75 -1.49 13.03
N LEU A 334 8.73 -0.74 12.67
CA LEU A 334 7.64 -1.13 11.80
C LEU A 334 7.65 -0.28 10.54
N ASP A 335 7.33 -0.88 9.39
CA ASP A 335 7.05 -0.13 8.17
C ASP A 335 5.66 0.54 8.31
N PRO A 336 5.52 1.87 8.07
CA PRO A 336 4.24 2.58 8.09
C PRO A 336 3.16 1.94 7.22
N LEU A 337 3.55 1.23 6.17
CA LEU A 337 2.67 0.58 5.22
C LEU A 337 2.53 -0.94 5.48
N GLU A 338 3.35 -1.53 6.36
CA GLU A 338 3.43 -2.98 6.62
C GLU A 338 3.63 -3.34 8.11
N ILE A 339 2.65 -3.00 8.96
CA ILE A 339 2.70 -3.18 10.43
C ILE A 339 2.92 -4.65 10.87
N ASP A 340 2.50 -5.61 10.05
CA ASP A 340 2.59 -7.05 10.38
C ASP A 340 4.00 -7.64 10.13
N ALA A 341 4.89 -6.90 9.48
CA ALA A 341 6.25 -7.34 9.11
C ALA A 341 7.29 -6.29 9.52
N PRO A 342 7.69 -6.23 10.81
CA PRO A 342 8.65 -5.24 11.28
C PRO A 342 10.00 -5.32 10.56
N HIS A 343 10.62 -4.16 10.31
CA HIS A 343 12.03 -4.06 9.91
C HIS A 343 12.94 -4.76 10.94
N CYS A 344 12.62 -4.65 12.22
CA CYS A 344 13.23 -5.42 13.29
C CYS A 344 12.36 -5.44 14.56
N GLN A 345 12.55 -6.46 15.39
CA GLN A 345 11.89 -6.55 16.70
C GLN A 345 12.76 -7.37 17.65
N THR A 346 12.72 -7.02 18.94
CA THR A 346 13.36 -7.81 20.00
C THR A 346 12.45 -8.94 20.45
N VAL A 347 12.85 -10.21 20.26
CA VAL A 347 12.05 -11.37 20.73
C VAL A 347 12.14 -11.51 22.24
N THR A 348 13.34 -11.33 22.79
CA THR A 348 13.64 -11.69 24.18
C THR A 348 13.37 -10.57 25.19
N GLY A 349 12.98 -9.38 24.71
CA GLY A 349 12.78 -8.17 25.50
C GLY A 349 14.07 -7.68 26.18
N ILE A 350 14.25 -6.38 26.27
CA ILE A 350 15.45 -5.77 26.87
C ILE A 350 15.17 -5.53 28.34
N ALA A 351 15.94 -6.19 29.21
CA ALA A 351 15.83 -6.00 30.64
C ALA A 351 16.33 -4.59 31.03
N GLN A 352 15.51 -3.84 31.76
CA GLN A 352 15.84 -2.51 32.29
C GLN A 352 15.30 -2.39 33.71
N SER A 353 16.00 -1.66 34.58
CA SER A 353 15.43 -1.20 35.86
C SER A 353 14.26 -0.26 35.60
N ASP A 354 13.37 -0.11 36.57
CA ASP A 354 12.24 0.81 36.47
C ASP A 354 12.71 2.26 36.27
N GLU A 355 13.74 2.67 37.01
CA GLU A 355 14.35 3.99 36.89
C GLU A 355 14.89 4.27 35.47
N ASN A 356 15.69 3.35 34.92
CA ASN A 356 16.26 3.52 33.58
C ASN A 356 15.17 3.54 32.50
N TRP A 357 14.13 2.71 32.65
CA TRP A 357 13.02 2.73 31.71
C TRP A 357 12.20 4.01 31.81
N LEU A 358 11.93 4.53 33.02
CA LEU A 358 11.20 5.78 33.19
C LEU A 358 11.95 6.97 32.59
N MET A 359 13.26 7.04 32.79
CA MET A 359 14.11 8.04 32.14
C MET A 359 14.05 7.93 30.61
N TRP A 360 14.17 6.70 30.08
CA TRP A 360 14.13 6.45 28.65
C TRP A 360 12.77 6.77 28.03
N LYS A 361 11.69 6.34 28.66
CA LYS A 361 10.31 6.63 28.26
C LYS A 361 10.03 8.14 28.28
N SER A 362 10.45 8.85 29.33
CA SER A 362 10.28 10.31 29.44
C SER A 362 10.97 11.05 28.30
N ALA A 363 12.19 10.63 27.92
CA ALA A 363 12.90 11.20 26.78
C ALA A 363 12.14 11.00 25.45
N ILE A 364 11.46 9.85 25.27
CA ILE A 364 10.57 9.63 24.11
C ILE A 364 9.35 10.52 24.19
N GLU A 365 8.66 10.58 25.33
CA GLU A 365 7.43 11.37 25.49
C GLU A 365 7.67 12.86 25.24
N ASN A 366 8.83 13.38 25.63
CA ASN A 366 9.20 14.79 25.41
C ASN A 366 9.50 15.13 23.94
N LYS A 367 10.06 14.20 23.16
CA LYS A 367 10.50 14.46 21.77
C LYS A 367 9.64 13.79 20.70
N GLY A 368 8.81 12.81 21.06
CA GLY A 368 8.07 11.94 20.14
C GLY A 368 8.94 11.03 19.27
N LEU A 369 10.24 10.91 19.58
CA LEU A 369 11.23 10.24 18.73
C LEU A 369 12.04 9.20 19.50
N LEU A 370 12.33 8.11 18.80
CA LEU A 370 13.35 7.13 19.17
C LEU A 370 14.50 7.22 18.16
N TYR A 371 15.73 7.41 18.65
CA TYR A 371 16.92 7.52 17.81
C TYR A 371 17.58 6.14 17.68
N LEU A 372 17.76 5.68 16.44
CA LEU A 372 18.36 4.39 16.15
C LEU A 372 19.84 4.60 15.82
N CYS A 373 20.70 3.96 16.60
CA CYS A 373 22.16 4.08 16.49
C CYS A 373 22.79 2.73 16.18
N GLU A 374 23.96 2.75 15.55
CA GLU A 374 24.75 1.55 15.24
C GLU A 374 25.94 1.45 16.20
N GLY A 375 26.19 0.25 16.74
CA GLY A 375 27.30 -0.02 17.67
C GLY A 375 26.87 -0.11 19.15
N LEU A 376 27.73 -0.73 19.97
CA LEU A 376 27.51 -0.95 21.42
C LEU A 376 28.30 0.06 22.26
N ILE A 377 27.67 0.59 23.30
CA ILE A 377 28.38 1.30 24.38
C ILE A 377 29.44 0.37 24.99
N GLY A 378 30.69 0.84 25.04
CA GLY A 378 31.80 0.17 25.73
C GLY A 378 32.87 -0.48 24.83
N ARG A 379 32.73 -0.43 23.49
CA ARG A 379 33.83 -0.76 22.57
C ARG A 379 34.03 0.36 21.54
N GLN A 380 35.14 1.08 21.72
CA GLN A 380 35.71 2.17 20.90
C GLN A 380 35.17 3.59 21.14
N ALA A 381 36.13 4.51 21.13
CA ALA A 381 36.04 5.93 21.48
C ALA A 381 35.49 6.81 20.33
N GLU A 382 34.48 6.34 19.61
CA GLU A 382 33.82 7.13 18.56
C GLU A 382 32.51 7.75 19.08
N PRO A 383 32.15 8.96 18.61
CA PRO A 383 30.89 9.59 18.97
C PRO A 383 29.72 8.73 18.45
N LEU A 384 28.66 8.62 19.27
CA LEU A 384 27.47 7.88 18.91
C LEU A 384 26.81 8.50 17.65
N ARG A 385 26.80 7.75 16.55
CA ARG A 385 26.17 8.17 15.29
C ARG A 385 24.73 7.68 15.22
N VAL A 386 23.81 8.62 15.05
CA VAL A 386 22.41 8.36 14.73
C VAL A 386 22.31 8.01 13.24
N ARG A 387 21.80 6.80 12.97
CA ARG A 387 21.57 6.28 11.61
C ARG A 387 20.15 6.52 11.13
N CYS A 388 19.20 6.58 12.06
CA CYS A 388 17.78 6.83 11.80
C CYS A 388 17.13 7.48 13.03
N ALA A 389 16.06 8.25 12.84
CA ALA A 389 15.17 8.65 13.92
C ALA A 389 13.74 8.26 13.53
N VAL A 390 12.99 7.61 14.42
CA VAL A 390 11.65 7.11 14.12
C VAL A 390 10.64 7.69 15.09
N LYS A 391 9.42 7.95 14.60
CA LYS A 391 8.30 8.35 15.47
C LYS A 391 7.87 7.18 16.34
N VAL A 392 7.50 7.44 17.59
CA VAL A 392 6.92 6.43 18.49
C VAL A 392 5.41 6.58 18.52
N PHE A 393 4.69 5.55 18.05
CA PHE A 393 3.22 5.60 17.93
C PHE A 393 2.48 5.05 19.15
N ALA A 394 3.10 4.13 19.89
CA ALA A 394 2.51 3.54 21.08
C ALA A 394 3.60 3.13 22.06
N ILE A 395 3.38 3.47 23.33
CA ILE A 395 4.13 2.95 24.47
C ILE A 395 3.09 2.29 25.37
N ASN A 396 3.03 0.95 25.33
CA ASN A 396 2.07 0.17 26.10
C ASN A 396 2.79 -0.50 27.28
N GLY A 397 2.22 -0.40 28.48
CA GLY A 397 2.76 -1.00 29.70
C GLY A 397 2.86 0.02 30.83
N ARG A 398 2.67 -0.45 32.07
CA ARG A 398 2.95 0.31 33.29
C ARG A 398 4.36 0.02 33.77
#